data_AF-A0A941VNA5-F1
#
_entry.id   AF-A0A941VNA5-F1
#
_cell.length_a   1.000
_cell.length_b   1.000
_cell.length_c   1.000
_cell.angle_alpha   90.00
_cell.angle_beta   90.00
_cell.angle_gamma   90.00
#
_symmetry.space_group_name_H-M   'P 1'
#
loop_
_entity.id
_entity.type
_entity.pdbx_description
1 polymer ?
#
loop_
_entity_poly.entity_id
_entity_poly.type
_entity_poly.pdbx_seq_one_letter_code
_entity_poly.pdbx_strand_id
1 'polypeptide(L)' 'MNTMTFREIRSTFLDFFKARGHELVRSSSLIPRDDPSLLFTNAGMVQFKGLYLG' A
#
# COMPACT_ATOMS: atom_id res chain seq x y z
N MET A 1 7.70 15.05 -25.68
CA MET A 1 7.20 14.95 -24.29
C MET A 1 8.02 13.88 -23.61
N ASN A 2 8.58 14.15 -22.43
CA ASN A 2 9.29 13.14 -21.65
C ASN A 2 8.28 12.42 -20.76
N THR A 3 8.02 11.15 -21.01
CA THR A 3 7.01 10.36 -20.29
C THR A 3 7.67 9.62 -19.14
N MET A 4 7.11 9.74 -17.93
CA MET A 4 7.59 8.97 -16.78
C MET A 4 7.25 7.49 -16.92
N THR A 5 8.17 6.62 -16.52
CA THR A 5 7.94 5.18 -16.36
C THR A 5 7.04 4.91 -15.14
N PHE A 6 6.38 3.75 -15.11
CA PHE A 6 5.57 3.36 -13.96
C PHE A 6 6.38 3.30 -12.65
N ARG A 7 7.68 2.97 -12.73
CA ARG A 7 8.57 2.92 -11.58
C ARG A 7 8.83 4.33 -11.03
N GLU A 8 9.07 5.29 -11.90
CA GLU A 8 9.27 6.69 -11.52
C GLU A 8 8.01 7.27 -10.89
N ILE A 9 6.83 7.05 -11.49
CA ILE A 9 5.55 7.51 -10.94
C ILE A 9 5.33 6.95 -9.52
N ARG A 10 5.59 5.65 -9.33
CA ARG A 10 5.50 5.02 -8.01
C ARG A 10 6.47 5.65 -7.02
N SER A 11 7.73 5.84 -7.38
CA SER A 11 8.72 6.46 -6.50
C SER A 11 8.33 7.88 -6.11
N THR A 12 7.90 8.70 -7.08
CA THR A 12 7.43 10.08 -6.82
C THR A 12 6.30 10.13 -5.80
N PHE A 13 5.32 9.24 -5.89
CA PHE A 13 4.22 9.15 -4.92
C PHE A 13 4.72 8.80 -3.51
N LEU A 14 5.58 7.77 -3.40
CA LEU A 14 6.09 7.31 -2.11
C LEU A 14 6.99 8.36 -1.46
N ASP A 15 7.86 9.00 -2.24
CA ASP A 15 8.78 10.03 -1.75
C ASP A 15 8.04 11.29 -1.28
N PHE A 16 6.96 11.68 -1.95
CA PHE A 16 6.12 12.81 -1.55
C PHE A 16 5.57 12.67 -0.12
N PHE A 17 5.06 11.48 0.22
CA PHE A 17 4.49 11.20 1.55
C PHE A 17 5.58 10.93 2.58
N LYS A 18 6.66 10.24 2.20
CA LYS A 18 7.82 10.03 3.08
C LYS A 18 8.42 11.37 3.54
N ALA A 19 8.55 12.35 2.64
CA ALA A 19 9.03 13.69 2.98
C ALA A 19 8.12 14.45 3.98
N ARG A 20 6.88 13.99 4.17
CA ARG A 20 5.90 14.52 5.13
C ARG A 20 5.75 13.65 6.38
N GLY A 21 6.74 12.79 6.64
CA GLY A 21 6.80 11.96 7.84
C GLY A 21 5.93 10.71 7.80
N HIS A 22 5.38 10.31 6.64
CA HIS A 22 4.66 9.05 6.52
C HIS A 22 5.65 7.89 6.40
N GLU A 23 5.42 6.82 7.16
CA GLU A 23 6.22 5.60 7.08
C GLU A 23 5.93 4.85 5.77
N LEU A 24 6.99 4.38 5.10
CA LEU A 24 6.85 3.53 3.93
C LEU A 24 6.63 2.07 4.35
N VAL A 25 5.37 1.65 4.39
CA VAL A 25 5.01 0.26 4.68
C VAL A 25 4.96 -0.56 3.38
N ARG A 26 5.61 -1.73 3.37
CA ARG A 26 5.58 -2.64 2.22
C ARG A 26 4.18 -3.22 2.03
N SER A 27 3.77 -3.40 0.77
CA SER A 27 2.51 -4.09 0.45
C SER A 27 2.43 -5.47 1.12
N SER A 28 1.28 -5.76 1.71
CA SER A 28 0.93 -7.09 2.18
C SER A 28 0.75 -8.10 1.03
N SER A 29 0.60 -9.37 1.40
CA SER A 29 0.34 -10.48 0.47
C SER A 29 -0.95 -10.26 -0.31
N LEU A 30 -0.99 -10.72 -1.57
CA LEU A 30 -2.24 -10.79 -2.35
C LEU A 30 -3.25 -11.74 -1.71
N ILE A 31 -2.78 -12.80 -1.05
CA ILE A 31 -3.60 -13.74 -0.27
C ILE A 31 -3.57 -13.29 1.20
N PRO A 32 -4.69 -12.82 1.78
CA PRO A 32 -4.77 -12.45 3.19
C PRO A 32 -4.48 -13.65 4.09
N ARG A 33 -3.71 -13.45 5.17
CA ARG A 33 -3.37 -14.55 6.10
C ARG A 33 -4.37 -14.73 7.24
N ASP A 34 -5.08 -13.68 7.62
CA ASP A 34 -5.85 -13.63 8.88
C ASP A 34 -7.27 -13.04 8.69
N ASP A 35 -7.80 -13.05 7.46
CA ASP A 35 -9.14 -12.57 7.17
C ASP A 35 -9.91 -13.59 6.30
N PRO A 36 -10.69 -14.52 6.92
CA PRO A 36 -11.44 -15.53 6.17
C PRO A 36 -12.60 -14.94 5.36
N SER A 37 -12.95 -13.66 5.56
CA SER A 37 -13.98 -12.98 4.77
C SER A 37 -13.48 -12.49 3.41
N LEU A 38 -12.17 -12.55 3.14
CA LEU A 38 -11.56 -12.07 1.91
C LEU A 38 -10.86 -13.18 1.14
N LEU A 39 -11.15 -13.29 -0.16
CA LEU A 39 -10.41 -14.18 -1.07
C LEU A 39 -9.04 -13.58 -1.46
N PHE A 40 -8.99 -12.27 -1.70
CA PHE A 40 -7.77 -11.55 -2.09
C PHE A 40 -7.73 -10.14 -1.47
N THR A 41 -6.53 -9.61 -1.27
CA THR A 41 -6.31 -8.20 -0.89
C THR A 41 -6.80 -7.29 -2.01
N ASN A 42 -7.93 -6.63 -1.81
CA ASN A 42 -8.59 -5.78 -2.81
C ASN A 42 -8.19 -4.30 -2.72
N ALA A 43 -7.63 -3.85 -1.59
CA ALA A 43 -7.18 -2.48 -1.40
C ALA A 43 -6.12 -2.35 -0.30
N GLY A 44 -5.45 -1.19 -0.27
CA GLY A 44 -4.28 -0.95 0.58
C GLY A 44 -4.54 -0.90 2.09
N MET A 45 -5.79 -0.63 2.52
CA MET A 45 -6.16 -0.55 3.94
C MET A 45 -6.44 -1.91 4.60
N VAL A 46 -6.51 -3.01 3.84
CA VAL A 46 -6.84 -4.35 4.37
C VAL A 46 -5.78 -4.78 5.38
N GLN A 47 -4.50 -4.49 5.09
CA GLN A 47 -3.39 -4.82 5.99
C GLN A 47 -3.44 -4.09 7.34
N PHE A 48 -4.28 -3.06 7.48
CA PHE A 48 -4.46 -2.28 8.70
C PHE A 48 -5.85 -2.47 9.30
N LYS A 49 -6.68 -3.39 8.76
CA LYS A 49 -8.06 -3.62 9.21
C LYS A 49 -8.13 -3.91 10.71
N GLY A 50 -7.25 -4.77 11.23
CA GLY A 50 -7.13 -5.03 12.67
C GLY A 50 -6.84 -3.74 13.44
N LEU A 51 -5.76 -3.04 13.13
CA LEU A 51 -5.38 -1.79 13.81
C LEU A 51 -6.53 -0.74 13.89
N TYR A 52 -7.35 -0.63 12.84
CA TYR A 52 -8.47 0.30 12.82
C TYR A 52 -9.75 -0.20 13.52
N LEU A 53 -9.91 -1.51 13.71
CA LEU A 53 -11.15 -2.12 14.21
C LEU A 53 -11.00 -2.88 15.55
N GLY A 54 -9.77 -3.14 16.03
CA GLY A 54 -9.46 -3.79 17.32
C GLY A 54 -8.63 -5.06 17.19
#